data_AF-A0ABD2PE27-F1
#
_entry.id   AF-A0ABD2PE27-F1
#
_cell.length_a   1.000
_cell.length_b   1.000
_cell.length_c   1.000
_cell.angle_alpha   90.00
_cell.angle_beta   90.00
_cell.angle_gamma   90.00
#
_symmetry.space_group_name_H-M   'P 1'
#
loop_
_entity.id
_entity.type
_entity.pdbx_description
1 polymer ?
#
loop_
_entity_poly.entity_id
_entity_poly.type
_entity_poly.pdbx_seq_one_letter_code
_entity_poly.pdbx_strand_id
1 'polypeptide(L)'
;MHKKFRTKKCMWEQIANDINSKLQLNKTALQVENRFKTLLRKKDYEVKYRTASLDDDYKEKIKKILLERSSKRKFSSNDALCNTQSIERDNSLQETLEKIHIEKEKAKERRHREKLKLLRKHEAAKERRHHEKLEMMRELIHTKVISTD
;
A
#
# COMPACT_ATOMS: atom_id res chain seq x y z
N MET A 1 5.11 -31.08 -26.81
CA MET A 1 4.13 -30.82 -25.72
C MET A 1 3.11 -29.79 -26.20
N HIS A 2 1.84 -30.17 -26.36
CA HIS A 2 0.78 -29.25 -26.74
C HIS A 2 0.25 -28.52 -25.50
N LYS A 3 0.20 -27.19 -25.54
CA LYS A 3 -0.37 -26.39 -24.45
C LYS A 3 -1.89 -26.55 -24.47
N LYS A 4 -2.49 -26.89 -23.32
CA LYS A 4 -3.95 -27.04 -23.15
C LYS A 4 -4.72 -25.76 -23.52
N PHE A 5 -4.08 -24.60 -23.38
CA PHE A 5 -4.64 -23.30 -23.74
C PHE A 5 -3.70 -22.54 -24.67
N ARG A 6 -4.28 -21.95 -25.72
CA ARG A 6 -3.55 -21.08 -26.66
C ARG A 6 -3.05 -19.79 -25.99
N THR A 7 -3.89 -19.19 -25.13
CA THR A 7 -3.56 -17.95 -24.40
C THR A 7 -4.05 -18.02 -22.95
N LYS A 8 -3.46 -17.21 -22.07
CA LYS A 8 -3.94 -17.04 -20.69
C LYS A 8 -5.38 -16.54 -20.64
N LYS A 9 -5.79 -15.70 -21.60
CA LYS A 9 -7.16 -15.21 -21.74
C LYS A 9 -8.14 -16.37 -21.93
N CYS A 10 -7.86 -17.28 -22.85
CA CYS A 10 -8.68 -18.48 -23.11
C CYS A 10 -8.80 -19.38 -21.87
N MET A 11 -7.72 -19.50 -21.09
CA MET A 11 -7.75 -20.21 -19.81
C MET A 11 -8.71 -19.55 -18.80
N TRP A 12 -8.63 -18.23 -18.61
CA TRP A 12 -9.50 -17.53 -17.69
C TRP A 12 -10.97 -17.51 -18.14
N GLU A 13 -11.23 -17.48 -19.44
CA GLU A 13 -12.57 -17.65 -20.00
C GLU A 13 -13.14 -19.03 -19.67
N GLN A 14 -12.37 -20.10 -19.85
CA GLN A 14 -12.81 -21.43 -19.46
C GLN A 14 -13.09 -21.53 -17.96
N ILE A 15 -12.23 -20.96 -17.11
CA ILE A 15 -12.44 -20.96 -15.64
C ILE A 15 -13.70 -20.17 -15.28
N ALA A 16 -13.96 -19.04 -15.93
CA ALA A 16 -15.17 -18.27 -15.69
C ALA A 16 -16.43 -19.05 -16.09
N ASN A 17 -16.41 -19.74 -17.23
CA ASN A 17 -17.51 -20.59 -17.66
C ASN A 17 -17.75 -21.76 -16.69
N ASP A 18 -16.68 -22.39 -16.21
CA ASP A 18 -16.75 -23.43 -15.17
C ASP A 18 -17.37 -22.91 -13.87
N ILE A 19 -16.99 -21.70 -13.44
CA ILE A 19 -17.56 -21.07 -12.24
C ILE A 19 -19.04 -20.77 -12.45
N ASN A 20 -19.39 -20.22 -13.62
CA ASN A 20 -20.76 -19.83 -13.90
C ASN A 20 -21.68 -21.05 -14.02
N SER A 21 -21.18 -22.15 -14.60
CA SER A 21 -21.94 -23.40 -14.70
C SER A 21 -22.03 -24.16 -13.37
N LYS A 22 -20.91 -24.32 -12.65
CA LYS A 22 -20.85 -25.16 -11.43
C LYS A 22 -21.41 -24.44 -10.20
N LEU A 23 -21.22 -23.13 -10.11
CA LEU A 23 -21.61 -22.34 -8.94
C LEU A 23 -22.79 -21.40 -9.21
N GLN A 24 -23.35 -21.43 -10.43
CA GLN A 24 -24.46 -20.57 -10.86
C GLN A 24 -24.20 -19.07 -10.59
N LEU A 25 -22.94 -18.66 -10.71
CA LEU A 25 -22.54 -17.25 -10.58
C LEU A 25 -22.46 -16.61 -11.96
N ASN A 26 -22.60 -15.28 -12.01
CA ASN A 26 -22.33 -14.52 -13.24
C ASN A 26 -21.03 -13.73 -13.05
N LYS A 27 -19.90 -14.34 -13.40
CA LYS A 27 -18.57 -13.72 -13.33
C LYS A 27 -17.88 -13.74 -14.69
N THR A 28 -17.22 -12.63 -15.01
CA THR A 28 -16.40 -12.52 -16.22
C THR A 28 -14.99 -13.06 -15.97
N ALA A 29 -14.29 -13.45 -17.03
CA ALA A 29 -12.90 -13.90 -16.97
C ALA A 29 -11.98 -12.92 -16.21
N LEU A 30 -12.16 -11.61 -16.45
CA LEU A 30 -11.39 -10.56 -15.78
C LEU A 30 -11.69 -10.49 -14.27
N GLN A 31 -12.96 -10.63 -13.89
CA GLN A 31 -13.36 -10.64 -12.47
C GLN A 31 -12.76 -11.84 -11.73
N VAL A 32 -12.78 -13.01 -12.36
CA VAL A 32 -12.19 -14.24 -11.81
C VAL A 32 -10.67 -14.09 -11.68
N GLU A 33 -10.00 -13.59 -12.71
CA GLU A 33 -8.55 -13.33 -12.70
C GLU A 33 -8.17 -12.33 -11.59
N ASN A 34 -8.89 -11.22 -11.47
CA ASN A 34 -8.63 -10.22 -10.44
C ASN A 34 -8.86 -10.77 -9.03
N ARG A 35 -9.89 -11.59 -8.84
CA ARG A 35 -10.15 -12.26 -7.57
C ARG A 35 -9.01 -13.22 -7.23
N PHE A 36 -8.56 -14.03 -8.19
CA PHE A 36 -7.43 -14.93 -8.00
C PHE A 36 -6.15 -14.18 -7.60
N LYS A 37 -5.79 -13.11 -8.32
CA LYS A 37 -4.61 -12.28 -7.98
C LYS A 37 -4.70 -11.69 -6.58
N THR A 38 -5.90 -11.28 -6.15
CA THR A 38 -6.13 -10.77 -4.79
C THR A 38 -5.94 -11.85 -3.74
N LEU A 39 -6.43 -13.06 -3.98
CA LEU A 39 -6.24 -14.20 -3.09
C LEU A 39 -4.76 -14.58 -2.96
N LEU A 40 -4.02 -14.56 -4.07
CA LEU A 40 -2.58 -14.83 -4.07
C LEU A 40 -1.82 -13.82 -3.20
N ARG A 41 -2.08 -12.51 -3.40
CA ARG A 41 -1.47 -11.45 -2.58
C ARG A 41 -1.82 -11.57 -1.10
N LYS A 42 -3.06 -11.92 -0.75
CA LYS A 42 -3.45 -12.13 0.65
C LYS A 42 -2.67 -13.28 1.28
N LYS A 43 -2.52 -14.39 0.55
CA LYS A 43 -1.73 -15.55 1.01
C LYS A 43 -0.26 -15.16 1.25
N ASP A 44 0.33 -14.40 0.33
CA ASP A 44 1.72 -13.95 0.47
C ASP A 44 1.89 -12.96 1.63
N TYR A 45 0.91 -12.07 1.82
CA TYR A 45 0.89 -11.12 2.93
C TYR A 45 0.77 -11.80 4.30
N GLU A 46 -0.13 -12.78 4.42
CA GLU A 46 -0.29 -13.57 5.66
C GLU A 46 0.98 -14.32 6.04
N VAL A 47 1.66 -14.90 5.05
CA VAL A 47 2.96 -15.55 5.27
C VAL A 47 3.98 -14.50 5.71
N LYS A 48 4.16 -13.43 4.93
CA LYS A 48 5.18 -12.41 5.19
C LYS A 48 5.03 -11.76 6.57
N TYR A 49 3.80 -11.42 6.99
CA TYR A 49 3.57 -10.76 8.27
C TYR A 49 3.72 -11.73 9.45
N ARG A 50 3.17 -12.96 9.35
CA ARG A 50 3.31 -13.95 10.42
C ARG A 50 4.76 -14.40 10.63
N THR A 51 5.59 -14.34 9.59
CA THR A 51 6.99 -14.74 9.66
C THR A 51 7.96 -13.57 9.75
N ALA A 52 7.49 -12.32 9.81
CA ALA A 52 8.36 -11.14 9.71
C ALA A 52 9.41 -11.07 10.83
N SER A 53 9.04 -11.50 12.03
CA SER A 53 9.88 -11.44 13.23
C SER A 53 10.46 -12.81 13.65
N LEU A 54 10.36 -13.83 12.79
CA LEU A 54 10.84 -15.18 13.08
C LEU A 54 12.17 -15.46 12.41
N ASP A 55 13.03 -16.24 13.06
CA ASP A 55 14.27 -16.75 12.48
C ASP A 55 13.97 -17.69 11.30
N ASP A 56 14.90 -17.78 10.36
CA ASP A 56 14.69 -18.43 9.05
C ASP A 56 14.29 -19.92 9.17
N ASP A 57 14.80 -20.63 10.18
CA ASP A 57 14.42 -22.01 10.51
C ASP A 57 12.94 -22.15 10.88
N TYR A 58 12.37 -21.16 11.58
CA TYR A 58 10.96 -21.15 11.95
C TYR A 58 10.07 -20.71 10.78
N LYS A 59 10.58 -19.84 9.89
CA LYS A 59 9.88 -19.45 8.66
C LYS A 59 9.61 -20.66 7.76
N GLU A 60 10.61 -21.52 7.57
CA GLU A 60 10.51 -22.77 6.80
C GLU A 60 9.48 -23.73 7.41
N LYS A 61 9.50 -23.93 8.73
CA LYS A 61 8.52 -24.77 9.45
C LYS A 61 7.09 -24.26 9.25
N ILE A 62 6.85 -22.95 9.39
CA ILE A 62 5.50 -22.37 9.18
C ILE A 62 5.05 -22.51 7.74
N LYS A 63 5.94 -22.29 6.77
CA LYS A 63 5.64 -22.47 5.34
C LYS A 63 5.21 -23.91 5.03
N LYS A 64 5.88 -24.90 5.63
CA LYS A 64 5.57 -26.32 5.50
C LYS A 64 4.20 -26.67 6.11
N ILE A 65 3.90 -26.18 7.32
CA ILE A 65 2.60 -26.36 8.00
C ILE A 65 1.45 -25.75 7.17
N LEU A 66 1.64 -24.54 6.63
CA LEU A 66 0.62 -23.87 5.81
C LEU A 66 0.39 -24.60 4.48
N LEU A 67 1.45 -25.12 3.87
CA LEU A 67 1.36 -25.91 2.65
C LEU A 67 0.58 -27.22 2.91
N GLU A 68 0.89 -27.92 4.01
CA GLU A 68 0.23 -29.16 4.39
C GLU A 68 -1.26 -28.95 4.71
N ARG A 69 -1.61 -27.85 5.39
CA ARG A 69 -3.02 -27.43 5.61
C ARG A 69 -3.74 -27.15 4.29
N SER A 70 -3.06 -26.56 3.31
CA SER A 70 -3.67 -26.27 2.01
C SER A 70 -3.95 -27.54 1.20
N SER A 71 -3.14 -28.59 1.36
CA SER A 71 -3.33 -29.90 0.72
C SER A 71 -4.39 -30.78 1.43
N LYS A 72 -4.62 -30.58 2.73
CA LYS A 72 -5.59 -31.36 3.53
C LYS A 72 -7.03 -30.82 3.53
N ARG A 73 -7.32 -29.70 2.86
CA ARG A 73 -8.71 -29.25 2.65
C ARG A 73 -9.41 -30.17 1.65
N LYS A 74 -9.82 -31.35 2.12
CA LYS A 74 -10.96 -32.06 1.54
C LYS A 74 -12.14 -31.09 1.58
N PHE A 75 -12.76 -30.91 0.42
CA PHE A 75 -13.93 -30.09 0.22
C PHE A 75 -15.06 -30.63 1.12
N SER A 76 -15.18 -30.09 2.33
CA SER A 76 -16.33 -30.34 3.19
C SER A 76 -17.46 -29.48 2.64
N SER A 77 -18.25 -30.08 1.77
CA SER A 77 -19.54 -29.54 1.36
C SER A 77 -20.43 -29.48 2.59
N ASN A 78 -20.43 -28.34 3.28
CA ASN A 78 -21.54 -27.98 4.14
C ASN A 78 -22.09 -26.67 3.60
N ASP A 79 -23.24 -26.82 2.95
CA ASP A 79 -24.14 -25.76 2.57
C ASP A 79 -24.35 -24.82 3.76
N ALA A 80 -23.99 -23.56 3.56
CA ALA A 80 -24.55 -22.45 4.30
C ALA A 80 -24.96 -21.40 3.28
N LEU A 81 -26.12 -21.67 2.70
CA LEU A 81 -27.18 -20.71 2.41
C LEU A 81 -26.71 -19.34 1.89
N CYS A 82 -26.85 -19.16 0.57
CA CYS A 82 -27.00 -17.86 -0.05
C CYS A 82 -28.24 -17.17 0.56
N ASN A 83 -28.03 -16.44 1.65
CA ASN A 83 -29.02 -15.48 2.10
C ASN A 83 -28.80 -14.21 1.28
N THR A 84 -29.52 -14.12 0.16
CA THR A 84 -29.74 -12.88 -0.57
C THR A 84 -30.60 -11.97 0.31
N GLN A 85 -30.06 -11.50 1.43
CA GLN A 85 -30.57 -10.28 2.04
C GLN A 85 -29.88 -9.17 1.27
N SER A 86 -30.68 -8.41 0.53
CA SER A 86 -30.37 -7.04 0.17
C SER A 86 -29.77 -6.36 1.39
N ILE A 87 -28.44 -6.25 1.41
CA ILE A 87 -27.75 -5.35 2.33
C ILE A 87 -28.31 -3.99 1.93
N GLU A 88 -29.18 -3.47 2.80
CA GLU A 88 -29.64 -2.10 2.72
C GLU A 88 -28.42 -1.24 2.42
N ARG A 89 -28.52 -0.38 1.40
CA ARG A 89 -27.40 0.46 1.00
C ARG A 89 -27.08 1.36 2.17
N ASP A 90 -26.10 0.95 2.97
CA ASP A 90 -25.60 1.74 4.06
C ASP A 90 -25.04 3.02 3.45
N ASN A 91 -25.63 4.13 3.86
CA ASN A 91 -25.05 5.47 3.78
C ASN A 91 -23.66 5.57 4.48
N SER A 92 -23.07 4.44 4.92
CA SER A 92 -21.79 4.30 5.64
C SER A 92 -20.56 4.13 4.73
N LEU A 93 -20.66 3.44 3.59
CA LEU A 93 -19.47 3.17 2.76
C LEU A 93 -18.96 4.43 2.07
N GLN A 94 -19.88 5.23 1.52
CA GLN A 94 -19.55 6.51 0.88
C GLN A 94 -18.92 7.48 1.88
N GLU A 95 -19.52 7.61 3.07
CA GLU A 95 -18.99 8.45 4.15
C GLU A 95 -17.58 7.99 4.59
N THR A 96 -17.36 6.67 4.66
CA THR A 96 -16.04 6.11 4.98
C THR A 96 -15.01 6.45 3.91
N LEU A 97 -15.37 6.39 2.63
CA LEU A 97 -14.49 6.74 1.52
C LEU A 97 -14.17 8.25 1.50
N GLU A 98 -15.16 9.09 1.80
CA GLU A 98 -14.99 10.53 1.95
C GLU A 98 -14.05 10.87 3.12
N LYS A 99 -14.22 10.23 4.28
CA LYS A 99 -13.31 10.37 5.43
C LYS A 99 -11.86 10.01 5.08
N ILE A 100 -11.65 8.89 4.38
CA ILE A 100 -10.32 8.47 3.92
C ILE A 100 -9.71 9.49 2.97
N HIS A 101 -10.51 10.05 2.06
CA HIS A 101 -10.04 11.06 1.13
C HIS A 101 -9.60 12.33 1.87
N ILE A 102 -10.44 12.84 2.77
CA ILE A 102 -10.14 14.02 3.59
C ILE A 102 -8.88 13.82 4.42
N GLU A 103 -8.73 12.66 5.06
CA GLU A 103 -7.57 12.36 5.89
C GLU A 103 -6.28 12.27 5.08
N LYS A 104 -6.34 11.71 3.87
CA LYS A 104 -5.21 11.67 2.93
C LYS A 104 -4.80 13.05 2.47
N GLU A 105 -5.75 13.91 2.13
CA GLU A 105 -5.46 15.30 1.73
C GLU A 105 -4.88 16.11 2.89
N LYS A 106 -5.45 16.00 4.09
CA LYS A 106 -4.89 16.62 5.31
C LYS A 106 -3.46 16.14 5.58
N ALA A 107 -3.17 14.85 5.42
CA ALA A 107 -1.83 14.31 5.63
C ALA A 107 -0.84 14.83 4.58
N LYS A 108 -1.25 14.98 3.31
CA LYS A 108 -0.42 15.62 2.28
C LYS A 108 -0.14 17.07 2.62
N GLU A 109 -1.16 17.82 3.03
CA GLU A 109 -1.03 19.23 3.39
C GLU A 109 -0.11 19.44 4.60
N ARG A 110 -0.21 18.59 5.64
CA ARG A 110 0.71 18.63 6.79
C ARG A 110 2.17 18.45 6.35
N ARG A 111 2.45 17.43 5.54
CA ARG A 111 3.82 17.19 5.01
C ARG A 111 4.31 18.37 4.17
N HIS A 112 3.44 18.94 3.35
CA HIS A 112 3.79 20.10 2.53
C HIS A 112 4.12 21.33 3.40
N ARG A 113 3.30 21.60 4.41
CA ARG A 113 3.51 22.69 5.37
C ARG A 113 4.82 22.53 6.14
N GLU A 114 5.11 21.33 6.63
CA GLU A 114 6.36 21.03 7.35
C GLU A 114 7.58 21.23 6.45
N LYS A 115 7.52 20.74 5.19
CA LYS A 115 8.57 20.96 4.19
C LYS A 115 8.82 22.45 3.95
N LEU A 116 7.76 23.25 3.77
CA LEU A 116 7.88 24.70 3.60
C LEU A 116 8.49 25.39 4.83
N LYS A 117 8.10 24.96 6.03
CA LYS A 117 8.65 25.51 7.29
C LYS A 117 10.15 25.23 7.40
N LEU A 118 10.60 24.04 7.00
CA LEU A 118 12.01 23.68 6.97
C LEU A 118 12.79 24.57 5.99
N LEU A 119 12.27 24.77 4.78
CA LEU A 119 12.90 25.63 3.77
C LEU A 119 13.03 27.07 4.26
N ARG A 120 11.96 27.65 4.83
CA ARG A 120 12.01 29.01 5.41
C ARG A 120 13.05 29.14 6.51
N LYS A 121 13.15 28.16 7.41
CA LYS A 121 14.19 28.14 8.45
C LYS A 121 15.59 28.11 7.87
N HIS A 122 15.80 27.29 6.83
CA HIS A 122 17.09 27.17 6.19
C HIS A 122 17.49 28.47 5.48
N GLU A 123 16.56 29.12 4.80
CA GLU A 123 16.80 30.40 4.11
C GLU A 123 17.10 31.52 5.12
N ALA A 124 16.29 31.65 6.18
CA ALA A 124 16.54 32.63 7.25
C ALA A 124 17.90 32.40 7.94
N ALA A 125 18.34 31.14 8.07
CA ALA A 125 19.66 30.84 8.62
C ALA A 125 20.80 31.25 7.67
N LYS A 126 20.62 31.14 6.36
CA LYS A 126 21.58 31.67 5.39
C LYS A 126 21.65 33.19 5.45
N GLU A 127 20.49 33.85 5.47
CA GLU A 127 20.40 35.31 5.57
C GLU A 127 21.08 35.85 6.84
N ARG A 128 20.84 35.20 7.99
CA ARG A 128 21.55 35.55 9.25
C ARG A 128 23.06 35.44 9.13
N ARG A 129 23.58 34.30 8.65
CA ARG A 129 25.03 34.12 8.44
C ARG A 129 25.61 35.12 7.45
N HIS A 130 24.85 35.47 6.42
CA HIS A 130 25.26 36.49 5.46
C HIS A 130 25.35 37.86 6.13
N HIS A 131 24.35 38.22 6.94
CA HIS A 131 24.33 39.46 7.68
C HIS A 131 25.48 39.55 8.70
N GLU A 132 25.70 38.49 9.48
CA GLU A 132 26.84 38.37 10.42
C GLU A 132 28.18 38.58 9.70
N LYS A 133 28.37 37.97 8.53
CA LYS A 133 29.58 38.18 7.72
C LYS A 133 29.74 39.63 7.26
N LEU A 134 28.66 40.29 6.84
CA LEU A 134 28.69 41.69 6.44
C LEU A 134 29.02 42.61 7.62
N GLU A 135 28.48 42.32 8.81
CA GLU A 135 28.81 43.05 10.04
C GLU A 135 30.29 42.91 10.39
N MET A 136 30.84 41.69 10.41
CA MET A 136 32.28 41.49 10.65
C MET A 136 33.14 42.25 9.63
N MET A 137 32.75 42.25 8.35
CA MET A 137 33.48 43.00 7.32
C MET A 137 33.37 44.52 7.54
N ARG A 138 32.21 45.03 7.96
CA ARG A 138 32.02 46.44 8.31
C ARG A 138 32.90 46.83 9.49
N GLU A 139 32.93 46.05 10.56
CA GLU A 139 33.77 46.28 11.72
C GLU A 139 35.25 46.31 11.34
N LEU A 140 35.74 45.31 10.60
CA LEU A 140 37.14 45.26 10.16
C LEU A 140 37.56 46.47 9.33
N ILE A 141 36.66 46.98 8.49
CA ILE A 141 36.91 48.19 7.70
C ILE A 141 37.00 49.41 8.61
N HIS A 142 36.08 49.57 9.57
CA HIS A 142 36.11 50.69 10.52
C HIS A 142 37.35 50.65 11.43
N THR A 143 37.74 49.47 11.93
CA THR A 143 38.95 49.32 12.76
C THR A 143 40.23 49.66 11.99
N LYS A 144 40.30 49.32 10.70
CA LYS A 144 41.46 49.67 9.86
C LYS A 144 41.53 51.16 9.55
N VAL A 145 40.40 51.82 9.35
CA VAL A 145 40.33 53.27 9.10
C VAL A 145 40.76 54.06 10.36
N ILE A 146 40.37 53.62 11.56
CA ILE A 146 40.76 54.27 12.83
C ILE A 146 42.24 54.01 13.20
N SER A 147 42.87 52.96 12.65
CA SER A 147 44.27 52.60 12.95
C SER A 147 45.28 53.19 11.96
N THR A 148 44.84 54.03 11.02
CA THR A 148 45.68 54.69 10.00
C THR A 148 45.80 56.22 10.17
N ASP A 149 45.26 56.77 11.26
CA ASP A 149 45.58 58.12 11.77
C ASP A 149 46.52 58.02 12.98
#